data_AF-A0A2S6IP05-F1
#
_entry.id   AF-A0A2S6IP05-F1
#
_cell.length_a   1.000
_cell.length_b   1.000
_cell.length_c   1.000
_cell.angle_alpha   90.00
_cell.angle_beta   90.00
_cell.angle_gamma   90.00
#
_symmetry.space_group_name_H-M   'P 1'
#
loop_
_entity.id
_entity.type
_entity.pdbx_description
1 polymer ?
#
loop_
_entity_poly.entity_id
_entity_poly.type
_entity_poly.pdbx_seq_one_letter_code
_entity_poly.pdbx_strand_id
1 'polypeptide(L)'
;MDEFCAEATGRDDLDRDLAHGPRDTDEVTVVVCPDGPLLVRGPARIVDTEGRPVERRRATVALCRCGKTGIAPYCDGAHKARSRSGVPRQDVRP
;
A
#
# COMPACT_ATOMS: atom_id res chain seq x y z
N MET A 1 -51.62 -3.38 -39.40
CA MET A 1 -52.25 -2.07 -39.13
C MET A 1 -52.38 -1.98 -37.63
N ASP A 2 -51.54 -1.24 -36.90
CA ASP A 2 -50.77 -0.04 -37.24
C ASP A 2 -49.50 -0.05 -36.35
N GLU A 3 -48.28 0.00 -36.90
CA GLU A 3 -47.54 1.25 -37.19
C GLU A 3 -47.64 2.28 -36.04
N PHE A 4 -46.51 2.56 -35.37
CA PHE A 4 -45.71 3.76 -35.61
C PHE A 4 -44.92 4.19 -34.36
N CYS A 5 -43.64 4.55 -34.55
CA CYS A 5 -42.79 5.35 -33.65
C CYS A 5 -42.33 4.72 -32.32
N ALA A 6 -41.10 4.83 -31.86
CA ALA A 6 -39.90 5.54 -32.29
C ALA A 6 -38.73 4.87 -31.53
N GLU A 7 -37.66 4.45 -32.21
CA GLU A 7 -36.37 5.16 -32.28
C GLU A 7 -35.65 5.36 -30.94
N ALA A 8 -34.35 5.09 -31.02
CA ALA A 8 -33.31 5.62 -30.14
C ALA A 8 -33.25 4.93 -28.76
N THR A 9 -32.12 4.50 -28.21
CA THR A 9 -30.73 4.91 -28.38
C THR A 9 -29.84 3.90 -27.67
N GLY A 10 -28.68 3.60 -28.25
CA GLY A 10 -27.47 3.47 -27.46
C GLY A 10 -27.28 2.14 -26.72
N ARG A 11 -26.06 1.60 -26.70
CA ARG A 11 -25.05 1.99 -25.69
C ARG A 11 -25.57 1.59 -24.30
N ASP A 12 -25.05 0.56 -23.65
CA ASP A 12 -23.64 0.22 -23.53
C ASP A 12 -23.48 -1.21 -23.03
N ASP A 13 -22.40 -1.86 -23.49
CA ASP A 13 -21.77 -3.07 -22.95
C ASP A 13 -21.29 -2.91 -21.49
N LEU A 14 -22.11 -2.35 -20.60
CA LEU A 14 -21.73 -1.87 -19.27
C LEU A 14 -21.99 -2.89 -18.14
N ASP A 15 -22.23 -4.16 -18.48
CA ASP A 15 -22.44 -5.23 -17.49
C ASP A 15 -21.29 -6.26 -17.45
N ARG A 16 -20.20 -6.04 -18.19
CA ARG A 16 -19.09 -7.01 -18.27
C ARG A 16 -17.95 -6.77 -17.27
N ASP A 17 -18.13 -5.82 -16.35
CA ASP A 17 -17.14 -5.48 -15.32
C ASP A 17 -17.61 -5.79 -13.88
N LEU A 18 -18.85 -6.25 -13.68
CA LEU A 18 -19.42 -6.47 -12.34
C LEU A 18 -19.11 -7.84 -11.70
N ALA A 19 -18.27 -8.67 -12.33
CA ALA A 19 -17.91 -9.99 -11.81
C ALA A 19 -16.78 -9.97 -10.75
N HIS A 20 -16.22 -8.81 -10.41
CA HIS A 20 -15.18 -8.71 -9.38
C HIS A 20 -15.39 -7.44 -8.55
N GLY A 21 -16.14 -7.54 -7.45
CA GLY A 21 -16.13 -6.51 -6.40
C GLY A 21 -14.69 -6.10 -6.08
N PRO A 22 -14.45 -4.85 -5.61
CA PRO A 22 -13.13 -4.22 -5.59
C PRO A 22 -12.14 -5.22 -5.02
N ARG A 23 -11.29 -5.77 -5.90
CA ARG A 23 -10.19 -6.60 -5.45
C ARG A 23 -9.29 -5.62 -4.72
N ASP A 24 -9.34 -5.68 -3.40
CA ASP A 24 -8.42 -5.03 -2.48
C ASP A 24 -7.00 -5.61 -2.71
N THR A 25 -6.43 -5.34 -3.89
CA THR A 25 -5.13 -5.83 -4.34
C THR A 25 -4.19 -4.71 -4.71
N ASP A 26 -4.69 -3.47 -4.79
CA ASP A 26 -3.92 -2.28 -5.14
C ASP A 26 -3.72 -1.31 -3.96
N GLU A 27 -4.31 -1.58 -2.80
CA GLU A 27 -4.15 -0.72 -1.62
C GLU A 27 -2.72 -0.82 -1.07
N VAL A 28 -2.10 0.35 -0.86
CA VAL A 28 -0.81 0.50 -0.21
C VAL A 28 -1.01 1.19 1.13
N THR A 29 -0.58 0.54 2.21
CA THR A 29 -0.58 1.15 3.55
C THR A 29 0.83 1.30 4.09
N VAL A 30 1.10 2.44 4.72
CA VAL A 30 2.35 2.72 5.40
C VAL A 30 2.04 3.04 6.86
N VAL A 31 2.43 2.15 7.77
CA VAL A 31 2.21 2.31 9.20
C VAL A 31 3.50 2.75 9.87
N VAL A 32 3.45 3.84 10.63
CA VAL A 32 4.56 4.31 11.44
C VAL A 32 4.54 3.56 12.77
N CYS A 33 5.47 2.62 12.98
CA CYS A 33 5.59 1.95 14.26
C CYS A 33 6.28 2.88 15.29
N PRO A 34 5.71 3.07 16.50
CA PRO A 34 6.37 3.76 17.60
C PRO A 34 7.75 3.16 17.85
N ASP A 35 8.77 4.01 17.91
CA ASP A 35 10.19 3.65 18.07
C ASP A 35 10.71 2.55 17.13
N GLY A 36 9.98 2.32 16.04
CA GLY A 36 10.18 1.22 15.13
C GLY A 36 10.23 1.65 13.67
N PRO A 37 10.24 0.65 12.77
CA PRO A 37 10.32 0.88 11.33
C PRO A 37 9.02 1.46 10.76
N LEU A 38 9.08 1.82 9.47
CA LEU A 38 7.87 2.04 8.68
C LEU A 38 7.43 0.68 8.09
N LEU A 39 6.23 0.23 8.42
CA LEU A 39 5.67 -1.02 7.90
C LEU A 39 4.87 -0.72 6.63
N VAL A 40 5.41 -1.13 5.49
CA VAL A 40 4.79 -0.93 4.18
C VAL A 40 4.11 -2.22 3.74
N ARG A 41 2.83 -2.17 3.43
CA ARG A 41 2.03 -3.30 2.93
C ARG A 41 1.44 -2.98 1.56
N GLY A 42 1.08 -4.03 0.81
CA GLY A 42 0.53 -3.90 -0.54
C GLY A 42 1.59 -3.84 -1.64
N PRO A 43 1.19 -3.64 -2.91
CA PRO A 43 2.05 -3.68 -4.09
C PRO A 43 2.92 -2.41 -4.26
N ALA A 44 3.52 -1.92 -3.19
CA ALA A 44 4.31 -0.70 -3.20
C ALA A 44 5.69 -0.89 -3.86
N ARG A 45 6.01 -0.04 -4.83
CA ARG A 45 7.38 0.12 -5.35
C ARG A 45 8.20 0.96 -4.38
N ILE A 46 9.40 0.48 -4.06
CA ILE A 46 10.38 1.25 -3.29
C ILE A 46 11.48 1.65 -4.25
N VAL A 47 11.83 2.93 -4.24
CA VAL A 47 12.91 3.49 -5.06
C VAL A 47 13.88 4.25 -4.16
N ASP A 48 15.13 4.36 -4.59
CA ASP A 48 16.10 5.24 -3.98
C ASP A 48 15.93 6.70 -4.44
N THR A 49 16.82 7.59 -3.98
CA THR A 49 16.80 9.03 -4.33
C THR A 49 17.05 9.31 -5.81
N GLU A 50 17.61 8.35 -6.56
CA GLU A 50 17.85 8.43 -8.00
C GLU A 50 16.71 7.77 -8.79
N GLY A 51 15.66 7.30 -8.11
CA GLY A 51 14.52 6.61 -8.73
C GLY A 51 14.80 5.14 -9.09
N ARG A 52 15.95 4.57 -8.70
CA ARG A 52 16.26 3.17 -8.99
C ARG A 52 15.48 2.25 -8.05
N PRO A 53 14.94 1.13 -8.55
CA PRO A 53 14.15 0.22 -7.75
C PRO A 53 15.00 -0.46 -6.67
N VAL A 54 14.46 -0.51 -5.46
CA VAL A 54 15.01 -1.30 -4.35
C VAL A 54 14.30 -2.65 -4.33
N GLU A 55 15.09 -3.73 -4.34
CA GLU A 55 14.61 -5.10 -4.37
C GLU A 55 13.71 -5.43 -3.17
N ARG A 56 12.45 -5.79 -3.42
CA ARG A 56 11.47 -6.22 -2.40
C ARG A 56 11.03 -7.65 -2.63
N ARG A 57 11.41 -8.53 -1.70
CA ARG A 57 11.06 -9.97 -1.78
C ARG A 57 9.65 -10.30 -1.29
N ARG A 58 8.94 -9.37 -0.65
CA ARG A 58 7.65 -9.60 0.01
C ARG A 58 6.73 -8.39 -0.17
N ALA A 59 5.42 -8.66 -0.20
CA ALA A 59 4.38 -7.62 -0.23
C ALA A 59 4.42 -6.73 1.03
N THR A 60 4.81 -7.28 2.18
CA THR A 60 5.05 -6.50 3.40
C THR A 60 6.54 -6.40 3.68
N VAL A 61 7.03 -5.17 3.89
CA VAL A 61 8.42 -4.90 4.28
C VAL A 61 8.48 -3.87 5.42
N ALA A 62 9.56 -3.91 6.18
CA ALA A 62 9.83 -2.95 7.24
C ALA A 62 11.03 -2.09 6.84
N LEU A 63 10.82 -0.78 6.68
CA LEU A 63 11.87 0.17 6.34
C LEU A 63 12.50 0.77 7.59
N CYS A 64 13.83 0.83 7.60
CA CYS A 64 14.57 1.39 8.72
C CYS A 64 14.32 2.89 8.83
N ARG A 65 13.90 3.32 10.03
CA ARG A 65 13.76 4.73 10.39
C ARG A 65 14.86 5.21 11.35
N CYS A 66 15.59 4.28 11.98
CA CYS A 66 16.54 4.61 13.04
C CYS A 66 17.99 4.79 12.58
N GLY A 67 18.29 4.48 11.31
CA GLY A 67 19.63 4.62 10.71
C GLY A 67 20.69 3.63 11.19
N LYS A 68 20.33 2.62 11.99
CA LYS A 68 21.29 1.67 12.61
C LYS A 68 21.30 0.28 11.98
N THR A 69 20.51 0.06 10.94
CA THR A 69 20.46 -1.24 10.29
C THR A 69 21.77 -1.55 9.56
N GLY A 70 22.17 -2.83 9.57
CA GLY A 70 23.22 -3.35 8.69
C GLY A 70 22.71 -3.77 7.31
N ILE A 71 21.39 -3.72 7.05
CA ILE A 71 20.75 -4.19 5.81
C ILE A 71 19.91 -3.09 5.15
N ALA A 72 20.43 -1.85 5.14
CA ALA A 72 19.72 -0.71 4.58
C ALA A 72 19.18 -1.00 3.16
N PRO A 73 17.95 -0.56 2.85
CA PRO A 73 17.07 0.30 3.65
C PRO A 73 16.13 -0.45 4.62
N TYR A 74 16.31 -1.76 4.81
CA TYR A 74 15.40 -2.60 5.60
C TYR A 74 15.69 -2.57 7.09
N CYS A 75 14.70 -2.90 7.91
CA CYS A 75 14.87 -3.02 9.35
C CYS A 75 15.28 -4.46 9.74
N ASP A 76 16.40 -4.59 10.45
CA ASP A 76 16.90 -5.83 11.08
C ASP A 76 16.60 -5.96 12.57
N GLY A 77 15.99 -4.94 13.18
CA GLY A 77 15.71 -4.91 14.61
C GLY A 77 16.71 -4.13 15.46
N ALA A 78 17.76 -3.53 14.87
CA ALA A 78 18.74 -2.71 15.59
C ALA A 78 18.12 -1.52 16.35
N HIS A 79 16.91 -1.07 15.98
CA HIS A 79 16.16 -0.05 16.72
C HIS A 79 15.88 -0.46 18.18
N LYS A 80 15.65 -1.76 18.45
CA LYS A 80 15.30 -2.27 19.79
C LYS A 80 16.42 -2.10 20.81
N ALA A 81 17.67 -2.13 20.37
CA ALA A 81 18.82 -1.93 21.24
C ALA A 81 18.91 -0.50 21.80
N ARG A 82 18.23 0.47 21.17
CA ARG A 82 18.29 1.90 21.55
C ARG A 82 16.93 2.52 21.89
N SER A 83 15.82 1.88 21.54
CA SER A 83 14.48 2.37 21.87
C SER A 83 14.18 2.15 23.36
N ARG A 84 14.58 3.09 24.22
CA ARG A 84 14.02 3.24 25.58
C ARG A 84 12.86 4.23 25.63
N SER A 85 12.50 4.82 24.49
CA SER A 85 11.46 5.83 24.44
C SER A 85 10.10 5.16 24.55
N GLY A 86 9.41 5.42 25.66
CA GLY A 86 8.01 5.04 25.84
C GLY A 86 7.08 5.98 25.08
N VAL A 87 7.17 6.02 23.75
CA VAL A 87 6.17 6.74 22.96
C VAL A 87 4.89 5.90 23.00
N PRO A 88 3.77 6.42 23.54
CA PRO A 88 2.51 5.68 23.56
C PRO A 88 2.13 5.29 22.13
N ARG A 89 1.46 4.14 22.00
CA ARG A 89 0.90 3.69 20.72
C ARG A 89 0.11 4.87 20.15
N GLN A 90 0.51 5.31 18.95
CA GLN A 90 -0.26 6.29 18.21
C GLN A 90 -1.57 5.56 17.87
N ASP A 91 -2.62 5.82 18.63
CA ASP A 91 -3.96 5.33 18.33
C ASP A 91 -4.42 6.05 17.06
N VAL A 92 -3.99 5.55 15.90
CA VAL A 92 -4.46 6.02 14.60
C VAL A 92 -5.92 5.59 14.48
N ARG A 93 -6.81 6.44 14.98
CA ARG A 93 -8.26 6.32 14.75
C ARG A 93 -8.57 6.76 13.31
N PRO A 94 -9.48 6.07 12.62
CA PRO A 94 -9.86 6.36 11.24
C PRO A 94 -10.46 7.77 11.08
#